data_AF-A0A925LJN0-F1
#
_entry.id   AF-A0A925LJN0-F1
#
_cell.length_a   1.000
_cell.length_b   1.000
_cell.length_c   1.000
_cell.angle_alpha   90.00
_cell.angle_beta   90.00
_cell.angle_gamma   90.00
#
_symmetry.space_group_name_H-M   'P 1'
#
loop_
_entity.id
_entity.type
_entity.pdbx_description
1 polymer ?
#
loop_
_entity_poly.entity_id
_entity_poly.type
_entity_poly.pdbx_seq_one_letter_code
_entity_poly.pdbx_strand_id
1 'polypeptide(L)'
;MDENRAKDISQMIEWYACEIPKKELKTYMKRDNVHGLIHVGSWFLLLIAFGILAYLSRNTLLGVVFFLIYGILYSSCNAVWHECSHGTPFKTSFINELVFFVATAMEQRDIVLTRWSHAKHHSYTSYVAEDVELGVKRPPNLLIVFLNIFNIKSGIKSSMGLISHSFGILTPVAKDVVPEEEHKKLFFWSRITLLTYIVTIVGCIIFKTWLPLLFYGLPRCYGGFVQGLLILTQHAGLDQNVADHRL
;
A
#
# COMPACT_ATOMS: atom_id res chain seq x y z
N MET A 1 -27.00 8.63 6.22
CA MET A 1 -26.78 8.88 4.79
C MET A 1 -27.37 7.66 4.10
N ASP A 2 -28.43 7.86 3.31
CA ASP A 2 -29.34 6.81 2.87
C ASP A 2 -28.65 5.86 1.88
N GLU A 3 -28.66 4.55 2.13
CA GLU A 3 -28.09 3.50 1.24
C GLU A 3 -28.64 3.59 -0.19
N ASN A 4 -29.85 4.15 -0.35
CA ASN A 4 -30.46 4.39 -1.64
C ASN A 4 -29.71 5.44 -2.47
N ARG A 5 -29.03 6.42 -1.82
CA ARG A 5 -28.33 7.50 -2.51
C ARG A 5 -26.99 7.06 -3.12
N ALA A 6 -26.34 6.05 -2.54
CA ALA A 6 -25.10 5.47 -3.08
C ALA A 6 -25.37 4.56 -4.29
N LYS A 7 -26.51 3.85 -4.31
CA LYS A 7 -26.98 3.08 -5.48
C LYS A 7 -27.37 3.97 -6.66
N ASP A 8 -27.89 5.17 -6.41
CA ASP A 8 -28.27 6.12 -7.45
C ASP A 8 -27.07 6.73 -8.20
N ILE A 9 -25.92 6.90 -7.53
CA ILE A 9 -24.73 7.50 -8.15
C ILE A 9 -24.05 6.54 -9.13
N SER A 10 -24.00 5.25 -8.84
CA SER A 10 -23.36 4.27 -9.75
C SER A 10 -24.18 3.98 -11.02
N GLN A 11 -25.49 4.25 -11.01
CA GLN A 11 -26.38 4.07 -12.16
C GLN A 11 -26.48 5.32 -13.06
N MET A 12 -26.05 6.50 -12.59
CA MET A 12 -26.17 7.76 -13.33
C MET A 12 -24.86 8.29 -13.95
N ILE A 13 -23.74 7.60 -13.74
CA ILE A 13 -22.45 8.06 -14.28
C ILE A 13 -22.12 7.27 -15.54
N GLU A 14 -22.25 7.93 -16.69
CA GLU A 14 -21.70 7.45 -17.95
C GLU A 14 -20.19 7.76 -17.96
N TRP A 15 -19.40 6.83 -17.42
CA TRP A 15 -17.95 6.93 -17.41
C TRP A 15 -17.39 6.92 -18.83
N TYR A 16 -16.39 7.75 -19.10
CA TYR A 16 -15.66 7.69 -20.37
C TYR A 16 -15.07 6.29 -20.59
N ALA A 17 -15.30 5.72 -21.78
CA ALA A 17 -14.72 4.45 -22.19
C ALA A 17 -13.98 4.64 -23.52
N CYS A 18 -12.69 4.28 -23.55
CA CYS A 18 -11.90 4.37 -24.78
C CYS A 18 -12.42 3.36 -25.82
N GLU A 19 -12.57 3.80 -27.07
CA GLU A 19 -13.01 2.97 -28.19
C GLU A 19 -11.88 2.03 -28.64
N ILE A 20 -11.75 0.88 -27.97
CA ILE A 20 -10.80 -0.18 -28.35
C ILE A 20 -11.57 -1.48 -28.64
N PRO A 21 -11.37 -2.13 -29.82
CA PRO A 21 -12.01 -3.40 -30.12
C PRO A 21 -11.69 -4.46 -29.04
N LYS A 22 -12.73 -5.15 -28.52
CA LYS A 22 -12.57 -6.15 -27.45
C LYS A 22 -11.52 -7.22 -27.74
N LYS A 23 -11.38 -7.62 -29.01
CA LYS A 23 -10.38 -8.60 -29.45
C LYS A 23 -8.96 -8.08 -29.27
N GLU A 24 -8.74 -6.80 -29.59
CA GLU A 24 -7.46 -6.13 -29.44
C GLU A 24 -7.13 -5.92 -27.96
N LEU A 25 -8.10 -5.41 -27.17
CA LEU A 25 -7.95 -5.23 -25.74
C LEU A 25 -7.51 -6.53 -25.03
N LYS A 26 -8.11 -7.67 -25.39
CA LYS A 26 -7.71 -8.98 -24.84
C LYS A 26 -6.26 -9.35 -25.11
N THR A 27 -5.65 -8.87 -26.20
CA THR A 27 -4.23 -9.13 -26.48
C THR A 27 -3.32 -8.33 -25.56
N TYR A 28 -3.68 -7.08 -25.25
CA TYR A 28 -2.95 -6.23 -24.30
C TYR A 28 -3.12 -6.68 -22.85
N MET A 29 -4.23 -7.33 -22.50
CA MET A 29 -4.49 -7.85 -21.14
C MET A 29 -3.85 -9.22 -20.87
N LYS A 30 -3.06 -9.77 -21.79
CA LYS A 30 -2.44 -11.10 -21.61
C LYS A 30 -1.40 -11.05 -20.50
N ARG A 31 -1.66 -11.77 -19.41
CA ARG A 31 -0.75 -11.90 -18.26
C ARG A 31 0.28 -13.00 -18.49
N ASP A 32 1.50 -12.75 -18.03
CA ASP A 32 2.55 -13.76 -17.84
C ASP A 32 3.21 -13.59 -16.47
N ASN A 33 4.11 -14.49 -16.10
CA ASN A 33 4.89 -14.35 -14.86
C ASN A 33 6.25 -13.68 -15.10
N VAL A 34 6.71 -13.61 -16.36
CA VAL A 34 8.08 -13.22 -16.69
C VAL A 34 8.30 -11.75 -16.37
N HIS A 35 7.39 -10.89 -16.84
CA HIS A 35 7.51 -9.45 -16.61
C HIS A 35 7.38 -9.09 -15.13
N GLY A 36 6.40 -9.67 -14.44
CA GLY A 36 6.24 -9.50 -12.99
C GLY A 36 7.47 -9.96 -12.20
N LEU A 37 8.07 -11.10 -12.56
CA LEU A 37 9.28 -11.61 -11.92
C LEU A 37 10.52 -10.75 -12.21
N ILE A 38 10.67 -10.22 -13.44
CA ILE A 38 11.75 -9.29 -13.76
C ILE A 38 11.61 -8.01 -12.93
N HIS A 39 10.42 -7.43 -12.85
CA HIS A 39 10.18 -6.22 -12.06
C HIS A 39 10.45 -6.43 -10.57
N VAL A 40 9.78 -7.41 -9.96
CA VAL A 40 9.91 -7.68 -8.52
C VAL A 40 11.31 -8.20 -8.18
N GLY A 41 11.89 -9.03 -9.03
CA GLY A 41 13.26 -9.54 -8.86
C GLY A 41 14.31 -8.44 -8.93
N SER A 42 14.21 -7.52 -9.89
CA SER A 42 15.11 -6.37 -10.00
C SER A 42 14.98 -5.43 -8.80
N TRP A 43 13.75 -5.22 -8.31
CA TRP A 43 13.50 -4.44 -7.11
C TRP A 43 14.13 -5.07 -5.86
N PHE A 44 13.94 -6.38 -5.64
CA PHE A 44 14.59 -7.08 -4.53
C PHE A 44 16.12 -7.10 -4.66
N LEU A 45 16.65 -7.25 -5.87
CA LEU A 45 18.09 -7.21 -6.10
C LEU A 45 18.68 -5.87 -5.66
N LEU A 46 18.04 -4.75 -6.04
CA LEU A 46 18.45 -3.41 -5.61
C LEU A 46 18.30 -3.25 -4.09
N LEU A 47 17.19 -3.71 -3.52
CA LEU A 47 16.93 -3.63 -2.09
C LEU A 47 18.00 -4.39 -1.29
N ILE A 48 18.38 -5.59 -1.72
CA ILE A 48 19.44 -6.40 -1.10
C ILE A 48 20.80 -5.73 -1.29
N ALA A 49 21.13 -5.28 -2.49
CA ALA A 49 22.41 -4.64 -2.79
C ALA A 49 22.63 -3.40 -1.91
N PHE A 50 21.66 -2.49 -1.87
CA PHE A 50 21.74 -1.29 -1.03
C PHE A 50 21.60 -1.61 0.47
N GLY A 51 20.90 -2.68 0.83
CA GLY A 51 20.85 -3.17 2.21
C GLY A 51 22.21 -3.63 2.71
N ILE A 52 22.95 -4.39 1.88
CA ILE A 52 24.32 -4.82 2.16
C ILE A 52 25.24 -3.60 2.26
N LEU A 53 25.17 -2.66 1.32
CA LEU A 53 25.98 -1.44 1.36
C LEU A 53 25.70 -0.61 2.62
N ALA A 54 24.44 -0.42 2.99
CA ALA A 54 24.04 0.27 4.22
C ALA A 54 24.58 -0.44 5.47
N TYR A 55 24.51 -1.78 5.51
CA TYR A 55 25.05 -2.55 6.63
C TYR A 55 26.58 -2.43 6.74
N LEU A 56 27.31 -2.59 5.65
CA LEU A 56 28.78 -2.54 5.64
C LEU A 56 29.31 -1.15 6.02
N SER A 57 28.59 -0.09 5.67
CA SER A 57 28.98 1.30 5.90
C SER A 57 28.28 1.97 7.10
N ARG A 58 27.51 1.22 7.89
CA ARG A 58 26.61 1.72 8.96
C ARG A 58 27.22 2.70 9.97
N ASN A 59 28.54 2.63 10.20
CA ASN A 59 29.27 3.50 11.14
C ASN A 59 29.94 4.70 10.45
N THR A 60 29.54 5.02 9.24
CA THR A 60 30.11 6.10 8.42
C THR A 60 29.01 7.05 7.94
N LEU A 61 29.38 8.27 7.54
CA LEU A 61 28.44 9.19 6.89
C LEU A 61 27.86 8.61 5.60
N LEU A 62 28.63 7.79 4.88
CA LEU A 62 28.17 7.11 3.67
C LEU A 62 27.06 6.09 3.98
N GLY A 63 27.06 5.50 5.18
CA GLY A 63 25.99 4.63 5.65
C GLY A 63 24.64 5.33 5.70
N VAL A 64 24.60 6.60 6.09
CA VAL A 64 23.35 7.40 6.09
C VAL A 64 22.78 7.50 4.67
N VAL A 65 23.65 7.74 3.67
CA VAL A 65 23.24 7.83 2.26
C VAL A 65 22.71 6.48 1.77
N PHE A 66 23.39 5.37 2.07
CA PHE A 66 22.91 4.06 1.64
C PHE A 66 21.63 3.61 2.36
N PHE A 67 21.46 3.94 3.64
CA PHE A 67 20.19 3.75 4.32
C PHE A 67 19.09 4.57 3.64
N LEU A 68 19.32 5.85 3.33
CA LEU A 68 18.33 6.67 2.63
C LEU A 68 17.89 6.03 1.30
N ILE A 69 18.83 5.58 0.48
CA ILE A 69 18.54 4.90 -0.80
C ILE A 69 17.77 3.60 -0.55
N TYR A 70 18.20 2.80 0.42
CA TYR A 70 17.50 1.58 0.82
C TYR A 70 16.04 1.88 1.22
N GLY A 71 15.79 2.94 1.99
CA GLY A 71 14.44 3.32 2.41
C GLY A 71 13.54 3.78 1.28
N ILE A 72 14.11 4.49 0.30
CA ILE A 72 13.40 4.90 -0.92
C ILE A 72 12.99 3.64 -1.71
N LEU A 73 13.95 2.72 -1.94
CA LEU A 73 13.68 1.45 -2.62
C LEU A 73 12.66 0.62 -1.86
N TYR A 74 12.81 0.49 -0.54
CA TYR A 74 11.86 -0.23 0.31
C TYR A 74 10.46 0.35 0.14
N SER A 75 10.32 1.68 0.15
CA SER A 75 9.05 2.38 0.02
C SER A 75 8.34 2.17 -1.32
N SER A 76 9.07 1.75 -2.36
CA SER A 76 8.47 1.33 -3.63
C SER A 76 7.64 0.05 -3.52
N CYS A 77 7.66 -0.66 -2.38
CA CYS A 77 6.67 -1.70 -2.07
C CYS A 77 5.23 -1.18 -2.20
N ASN A 78 5.02 0.13 -2.09
CA ASN A 78 3.73 0.77 -2.30
C ASN A 78 3.14 0.47 -3.69
N ALA A 79 3.92 0.72 -4.74
CA ALA A 79 3.52 0.43 -6.11
C ALA A 79 3.35 -1.08 -6.33
N VAL A 80 4.20 -1.90 -5.70
CA VAL A 80 4.11 -3.36 -5.83
C VAL A 80 2.80 -3.90 -5.23
N TRP A 81 2.41 -3.47 -4.03
CA TRP A 81 1.14 -3.92 -3.47
C TRP A 81 -0.05 -3.37 -4.25
N HIS A 82 0.02 -2.12 -4.73
CA HIS A 82 -1.02 -1.48 -5.53
C HIS A 82 -1.35 -2.35 -6.74
N GLU A 83 -0.35 -2.65 -7.57
CA GLU A 83 -0.54 -3.48 -8.76
C GLU A 83 -0.98 -4.90 -8.42
N CYS A 84 -0.37 -5.53 -7.40
CA CYS A 84 -0.73 -6.90 -7.04
C CYS A 84 -2.13 -7.02 -6.42
N SER A 85 -2.67 -5.93 -5.86
CA SER A 85 -4.04 -5.93 -5.33
C SER A 85 -5.10 -6.16 -6.43
N HIS A 86 -4.79 -5.78 -7.67
CA HIS A 86 -5.62 -6.02 -8.85
C HIS A 86 -5.52 -7.45 -9.40
N GLY A 87 -4.51 -8.22 -8.98
CA GLY A 87 -4.31 -9.59 -9.48
C GLY A 87 -3.88 -9.68 -10.95
N THR A 88 -3.37 -8.58 -11.50
CA THR A 88 -2.94 -8.46 -12.91
C THR A 88 -1.45 -8.69 -13.16
N PRO A 89 -0.50 -8.39 -12.24
CA PRO A 89 0.93 -8.47 -12.55
C PRO A 89 1.46 -9.87 -12.87
N PHE A 90 0.82 -10.91 -12.35
CA PHE A 90 1.22 -12.30 -12.56
C PHE A 90 0.09 -13.14 -13.16
N LYS A 91 0.45 -14.09 -14.03
CA LYS A 91 -0.47 -15.13 -14.49
C LYS A 91 -0.82 -16.11 -13.36
N THR A 92 0.15 -16.45 -12.51
CA THR A 92 -0.05 -17.38 -11.39
C THR A 92 -0.56 -16.64 -10.17
N SER A 93 -1.82 -16.90 -9.79
CA SER A 93 -2.48 -16.25 -8.64
C SER A 93 -1.69 -16.40 -7.32
N PHE A 94 -1.12 -17.58 -7.05
CA PHE A 94 -0.30 -17.79 -5.85
C PHE A 94 0.92 -16.86 -5.79
N ILE A 95 1.62 -16.65 -6.91
CA ILE A 95 2.78 -15.75 -6.96
C ILE A 95 2.33 -14.31 -6.70
N ASN A 96 1.21 -13.90 -7.31
CA ASN A 96 0.62 -12.59 -7.08
C ASN A 96 0.29 -12.35 -5.60
N GLU A 97 -0.42 -13.29 -4.98
CA GLU A 97 -0.81 -13.20 -3.57
C GLU A 97 0.40 -13.18 -2.62
N LEU A 98 1.45 -13.95 -2.92
CA LEU A 98 2.68 -13.95 -2.14
C LEU A 98 3.39 -12.58 -2.21
N VAL A 99 3.56 -12.04 -3.43
CA VAL A 99 4.17 -10.72 -3.62
C VAL A 99 3.31 -9.63 -2.98
N PHE A 100 1.98 -9.72 -3.13
CA PHE A 100 1.04 -8.79 -2.52
C PHE A 100 1.19 -8.80 -1.00
N PHE A 101 1.18 -9.97 -0.36
CA PHE A 101 1.39 -10.11 1.08
C PHE A 101 2.70 -9.45 1.53
N VAL A 102 3.82 -9.77 0.87
CA VAL A 102 5.13 -9.22 1.24
C VAL A 102 5.12 -7.70 1.13
N ALA A 103 4.59 -7.15 0.03
CA ALA A 103 4.54 -5.71 -0.19
C ALA A 103 3.60 -4.99 0.81
N THR A 104 2.43 -5.55 1.13
CA THR A 104 1.53 -4.99 2.16
C THR A 104 2.14 -5.08 3.55
N ALA A 105 2.81 -6.19 3.87
CA ALA A 105 3.47 -6.36 5.15
C ALA A 105 4.57 -5.32 5.33
N MET A 106 5.35 -5.03 4.28
CA MET A 106 6.34 -3.95 4.27
C MET A 106 5.72 -2.56 4.51
N GLU A 107 4.45 -2.34 4.14
CA GLU A 107 3.67 -1.11 4.34
C GLU A 107 2.91 -1.03 5.68
N GLN A 108 3.13 -1.98 6.61
CA GLN A 108 2.39 -2.05 7.88
C GLN A 108 0.88 -2.25 7.69
N ARG A 109 0.48 -2.94 6.61
CA ARG A 109 -0.92 -3.23 6.28
C ARG A 109 -1.14 -4.74 6.14
N ASP A 110 -2.34 -5.21 6.45
CA ASP A 110 -2.75 -6.56 6.06
C ASP A 110 -3.30 -6.61 4.62
N ILE A 111 -3.29 -7.80 4.04
CA ILE A 111 -3.68 -8.04 2.65
C ILE A 111 -5.19 -7.89 2.39
N VAL A 112 -6.04 -8.10 3.40
CA VAL A 112 -7.50 -8.18 3.23
C VAL A 112 -8.09 -6.78 3.25
N LEU A 113 -7.83 -6.01 4.31
CA LEU A 113 -8.29 -4.62 4.38
C LEU A 113 -7.74 -3.83 3.21
N THR A 114 -6.46 -4.01 2.87
CA THR A 114 -5.84 -3.30 1.73
C THR A 114 -6.55 -3.59 0.42
N ARG A 115 -6.90 -4.85 0.13
CA ARG A 115 -7.62 -5.19 -1.10
C ARG A 115 -8.99 -4.53 -1.15
N TRP A 116 -9.75 -4.59 -0.06
CA TRP A 116 -11.12 -4.08 -0.03
C TRP A 116 -11.17 -2.55 0.03
N SER A 117 -10.30 -1.90 0.80
CA SER A 117 -10.19 -0.44 0.82
C SER A 117 -9.79 0.09 -0.55
N HIS A 118 -8.87 -0.60 -1.22
CA HIS A 118 -8.38 -0.20 -2.52
C HIS A 118 -9.40 -0.42 -3.65
N ALA A 119 -10.15 -1.53 -3.61
CA ALA A 119 -11.27 -1.75 -4.52
C ALA A 119 -12.36 -0.68 -4.35
N LYS A 120 -12.66 -0.29 -3.10
CA LYS A 120 -13.60 0.81 -2.83
C LYS A 120 -13.06 2.15 -3.33
N HIS A 121 -11.77 2.42 -3.11
CA HIS A 121 -11.08 3.60 -3.65
C HIS A 121 -11.25 3.69 -5.16
N HIS A 122 -10.85 2.68 -5.94
CA HIS A 122 -11.00 2.70 -7.41
C HIS A 122 -12.45 2.80 -7.90
N SER A 123 -13.42 2.38 -7.09
CA SER A 123 -14.85 2.51 -7.45
C SER A 123 -15.38 3.92 -7.24
N TYR A 124 -14.78 4.68 -6.30
CA TYR A 124 -15.29 5.97 -5.83
C TYR A 124 -14.16 6.99 -5.64
N THR A 125 -13.12 6.94 -6.47
CA THR A 125 -11.93 7.78 -6.34
C THR A 125 -12.34 9.24 -6.21
N SER A 126 -11.76 9.94 -5.23
CA SER A 126 -12.03 11.37 -5.00
C SER A 126 -13.48 11.72 -4.56
N TYR A 127 -14.35 10.73 -4.28
CA TYR A 127 -15.62 10.95 -3.57
C TYR A 127 -15.40 10.90 -2.05
N VAL A 128 -15.39 12.07 -1.42
CA VAL A 128 -14.92 12.27 -0.02
C VAL A 128 -15.65 11.40 1.02
N ALA A 129 -16.90 11.05 0.74
CA ALA A 129 -17.75 10.26 1.64
C ALA A 129 -17.49 8.74 1.54
N GLU A 130 -17.02 8.26 0.38
CA GLU A 130 -16.85 6.83 0.09
C GLU A 130 -15.38 6.41 0.02
N ASP A 131 -14.51 7.30 -0.45
CA ASP A 131 -13.09 7.04 -0.62
C ASP A 131 -12.35 7.07 0.72
N VAL A 132 -12.12 5.88 1.27
CA VAL A 132 -11.38 5.68 2.53
C VAL A 132 -9.86 5.83 2.37
N GLU A 133 -9.34 5.84 1.14
CA GLU A 133 -7.92 6.00 0.81
C GLU A 133 -7.55 7.43 0.41
N LEU A 134 -8.53 8.35 0.34
CA LEU A 134 -8.32 9.74 -0.04
C LEU A 134 -7.26 10.43 0.85
N GLY A 135 -6.08 10.65 0.26
CA GLY A 135 -4.90 11.16 0.98
C GLY A 135 -5.01 12.63 1.39
N VAL A 136 -5.71 13.45 0.59
CA VAL A 136 -5.84 14.91 0.80
C VAL A 136 -7.30 15.34 0.61
N LYS A 137 -7.97 15.67 1.72
CA LYS A 137 -9.32 16.28 1.69
C LYS A 137 -9.22 17.79 1.47
N ARG A 138 -10.24 18.40 0.86
CA ARG A 138 -10.38 19.85 0.76
C ARG A 138 -11.21 20.40 1.94
N PRO A 139 -10.76 21.46 2.66
CA PRO A 139 -9.48 22.14 2.51
C PRO A 139 -8.29 21.31 3.03
N PRO A 140 -7.09 21.41 2.40
CA PRO A 140 -5.95 20.59 2.77
C PRO A 140 -5.36 20.99 4.12
N ASN A 141 -5.01 20.00 4.93
CA ASN A 141 -4.20 20.20 6.13
C ASN A 141 -2.74 19.88 5.80
N LEU A 142 -1.94 20.92 5.55
CA LEU A 142 -0.55 20.78 5.10
C LEU A 142 0.35 20.08 6.12
N LEU A 143 0.08 20.21 7.42
CA LEU A 143 0.81 19.48 8.46
C LEU A 143 0.55 17.97 8.35
N ILE A 144 -0.70 17.57 8.15
CA ILE A 144 -1.06 16.15 7.94
C ILE A 144 -0.41 15.63 6.65
N VAL A 145 -0.44 16.41 5.57
CA VAL A 145 0.23 16.06 4.31
C VAL A 145 1.72 15.83 4.54
N PHE A 146 2.40 16.77 5.19
CA PHE A 146 3.83 16.66 5.51
C PHE A 146 4.15 15.43 6.36
N LEU A 147 3.38 15.16 7.42
CA LEU A 147 3.57 13.98 8.26
C LEU A 147 3.34 12.66 7.49
N ASN A 148 2.40 12.64 6.54
CA ASN A 148 2.12 11.46 5.73
C ASN A 148 3.20 11.19 4.66
N ILE A 149 3.90 12.22 4.17
CA ILE A 149 5.06 12.04 3.26
C ILE A 149 6.12 11.11 3.91
N PHE A 150 6.30 11.22 5.22
CA PHE A 150 7.21 10.36 6.00
C PHE A 150 6.49 9.20 6.71
N ASN A 151 5.29 8.83 6.26
CA ASN A 151 4.48 7.75 6.82
C ASN A 151 4.26 7.84 8.35
N ILE A 152 4.30 9.03 8.96
CA ILE A 152 4.20 9.18 10.41
C ILE A 152 2.76 8.95 10.86
N LYS A 153 1.83 9.81 10.40
CA LYS A 153 0.44 9.72 10.82
C LYS A 153 -0.28 8.52 10.18
N SER A 154 -0.06 8.29 8.87
CA SER A 154 -0.58 7.11 8.16
C SER A 154 -0.03 5.80 8.76
N GLY A 155 1.28 5.71 8.99
CA GLY A 155 1.91 4.51 9.55
C GLY A 155 1.41 4.18 10.96
N ILE A 156 1.23 5.20 11.82
CA ILE A 156 0.60 5.01 13.14
C ILE A 156 -0.82 4.48 12.99
N LYS A 157 -1.65 5.09 12.13
CA LYS A 157 -3.03 4.65 11.91
C LYS A 157 -3.10 3.22 11.40
N SER A 158 -2.28 2.87 10.39
CA SER A 158 -2.19 1.52 9.83
C SER A 158 -1.73 0.51 10.87
N SER A 159 -0.69 0.84 11.64
CA SER A 159 -0.17 -0.04 12.71
C SER A 159 -1.21 -0.29 13.81
N MET A 160 -1.93 0.74 14.24
CA MET A 160 -3.00 0.61 15.25
C MET A 160 -4.17 -0.23 14.72
N GLY A 161 -4.52 -0.07 13.45
CA GLY A 161 -5.51 -0.91 12.78
C GLY A 161 -5.06 -2.37 12.75
N LEU A 162 -3.85 -2.62 12.26
CA LEU A 162 -3.23 -3.95 12.18
C LEU A 162 -3.20 -4.67 13.54
N ILE A 163 -2.82 -3.96 14.59
CA ILE A 163 -2.82 -4.49 15.97
C ILE A 163 -4.26 -4.85 16.36
N SER A 164 -5.21 -3.93 16.18
CA SER A 164 -6.62 -4.15 16.52
C SER A 164 -7.20 -5.38 15.81
N HIS A 165 -7.00 -5.51 14.49
CA HIS A 165 -7.45 -6.65 13.70
C HIS A 165 -6.77 -7.96 14.13
N SER A 166 -5.51 -7.92 14.56
CA SER A 166 -4.81 -9.10 15.07
C SER A 166 -5.46 -9.67 16.34
N PHE A 167 -6.09 -8.80 17.15
CA PHE A 167 -6.90 -9.19 18.32
C PHE A 167 -8.38 -9.46 17.98
N GLY A 168 -8.77 -9.45 16.71
CA GLY A 168 -10.15 -9.69 16.29
C GLY A 168 -11.07 -8.47 16.42
N ILE A 169 -10.51 -7.26 16.57
CA ILE A 169 -11.26 -6.01 16.74
C ILE A 169 -11.32 -5.27 15.41
N LEU A 170 -12.51 -5.09 14.86
CA LEU A 170 -12.72 -4.34 13.62
C LEU A 170 -12.67 -2.83 13.86
N THR A 171 -11.74 -2.16 13.18
CA THR A 171 -11.74 -0.69 13.04
C THR A 171 -12.96 -0.20 12.25
N PRO A 172 -13.39 1.07 12.40
CA PRO A 172 -14.48 1.64 11.61
C PRO A 172 -14.32 1.46 10.10
N VAL A 173 -13.11 1.68 9.56
CA VAL A 173 -12.83 1.50 8.12
C VAL A 173 -13.03 0.05 7.70
N ALA A 174 -12.51 -0.91 8.45
CA ALA A 174 -12.69 -2.33 8.15
C ALA A 174 -14.16 -2.77 8.18
N LYS A 175 -14.98 -2.21 9.09
CA LYS A 175 -16.43 -2.47 9.12
C LYS A 175 -17.15 -1.93 7.89
N ASP A 176 -16.67 -0.80 7.35
CA ASP A 176 -17.25 -0.13 6.20
C ASP A 176 -16.91 -0.82 4.87
N VAL A 177 -15.69 -1.36 4.74
CA VAL A 177 -15.20 -1.85 3.44
C VAL A 177 -15.01 -3.36 3.32
N VAL A 178 -14.83 -4.09 4.44
CA VAL A 178 -14.56 -5.53 4.41
C VAL A 178 -15.85 -6.31 4.63
N PRO A 179 -16.28 -7.16 3.69
CA PRO A 179 -17.43 -8.04 3.85
C PRO A 179 -17.29 -8.98 5.06
N GLU A 180 -18.40 -9.32 5.70
CA GLU A 180 -18.42 -10.11 6.95
C GLU A 180 -17.76 -11.49 6.80
N GLU A 181 -17.92 -12.13 5.64
CA GLU A 181 -17.32 -13.40 5.31
C GLU A 181 -15.78 -13.37 5.27
N GLU A 182 -15.18 -12.20 5.02
CA GLU A 182 -13.74 -12.00 4.94
C GLU A 182 -13.11 -11.61 6.29
N HIS A 183 -13.90 -11.34 7.34
CA HIS A 183 -13.38 -10.87 8.64
C HIS A 183 -12.43 -11.88 9.30
N LYS A 184 -12.72 -13.18 9.22
CA LYS A 184 -11.82 -14.22 9.75
C LYS A 184 -10.47 -14.22 9.03
N LYS A 185 -10.50 -13.99 7.71
CA LYS A 185 -9.31 -13.92 6.88
C LYS A 185 -8.51 -12.66 7.19
N LEU A 186 -9.18 -11.51 7.37
CA LEU A 186 -8.58 -10.27 7.85
C LEU A 186 -7.79 -10.53 9.15
N PHE A 187 -8.44 -11.06 10.18
CA PHE A 187 -7.78 -11.31 11.48
C PHE A 187 -6.58 -12.25 11.35
N PHE A 188 -6.69 -13.32 10.54
CA PHE A 188 -5.58 -14.23 10.30
C PHE A 188 -4.38 -13.50 9.68
N TRP A 189 -4.57 -12.79 8.57
CA TRP A 189 -3.48 -12.11 7.88
C TRP A 189 -2.92 -10.92 8.66
N SER A 190 -3.74 -10.24 9.47
CA SER A 190 -3.25 -9.23 10.39
C SER A 190 -2.29 -9.84 11.42
N ARG A 191 -2.59 -11.03 11.97
CA ARG A 191 -1.65 -11.73 12.88
C ARG A 191 -0.36 -12.14 12.20
N ILE A 192 -0.44 -12.69 10.98
CA ILE A 192 0.75 -13.08 10.21
C ILE A 192 1.61 -11.84 9.92
N THR A 193 0.98 -10.73 9.54
CA THR A 193 1.70 -9.47 9.29
C THR A 193 2.30 -8.92 10.57
N LEU A 194 1.55 -8.85 11.67
CA LEU A 194 2.03 -8.41 12.98
C LEU A 194 3.21 -9.27 13.47
N LEU A 195 3.19 -10.58 13.21
CA LEU A 195 4.29 -11.48 13.55
C LEU A 195 5.60 -11.06 12.90
N THR A 196 5.60 -10.57 11.65
CA THR A 196 6.82 -10.07 10.99
C THR A 196 7.45 -8.88 11.75
N TYR A 197 6.61 -8.01 12.33
CA TYR A 197 7.05 -6.88 13.14
C TYR A 197 7.54 -7.33 14.52
N ILE A 198 6.84 -8.28 15.16
CA ILE A 198 7.27 -8.86 16.44
C ILE A 198 8.65 -9.52 16.29
N VAL A 199 8.85 -10.32 15.24
CA VAL A 199 10.15 -10.96 14.95
C VAL A 199 11.25 -9.90 14.79
N THR A 200 10.95 -8.79 14.11
CA THR A 200 11.90 -7.69 13.92
C THR A 200 12.27 -7.03 15.26
N ILE A 201 11.28 -6.73 16.11
CA ILE A 201 11.49 -6.13 17.44
C ILE A 201 12.27 -7.07 18.36
N VAL A 202 11.91 -8.36 18.39
CA VAL A 202 12.63 -9.38 19.15
C VAL A 202 14.07 -9.50 18.66
N GLY A 203 14.30 -9.42 17.34
CA GLY A 203 15.63 -9.34 16.75
C GLY A 203 16.45 -8.18 17.32
N CYS A 204 15.86 -6.98 17.42
CA CYS A 204 16.55 -5.83 18.02
C CYS A 204 16.98 -6.09 19.46
N ILE A 205 16.15 -6.77 20.26
CA ILE A 205 16.43 -7.09 21.66
C ILE A 205 17.55 -8.12 21.75
N ILE A 206 17.47 -9.22 20.98
CA ILE A 206 18.46 -10.31 20.98
C ILE A 206 19.84 -9.78 20.55
N PHE A 207 19.89 -9.02 19.46
CA PHE A 207 21.14 -8.49 18.91
C PHE A 207 21.59 -7.18 19.55
N LYS A 208 20.81 -6.62 20.49
CA LYS A 208 21.07 -5.33 21.17
C LYS A 208 21.38 -4.20 20.20
N THR A 209 20.62 -4.12 19.10
CA THR A 209 20.83 -3.14 18.04
C THR A 209 19.51 -2.76 17.38
N TRP A 210 19.44 -1.56 16.81
CA TRP A 210 18.29 -1.08 16.06
C TRP A 210 18.28 -1.52 14.59
N LEU A 211 19.36 -2.20 14.14
CA LEU A 211 19.52 -2.55 12.73
C LEU A 211 18.33 -3.32 12.12
N PRO A 212 17.73 -4.34 12.78
CA PRO A 212 16.55 -4.99 12.21
C PRO A 212 15.41 -4.01 11.91
N LEU A 213 15.13 -3.06 12.80
CA LEU A 213 14.12 -2.03 12.57
C LEU A 213 14.52 -1.03 11.46
N LEU A 214 15.82 -0.74 11.32
CA LEU A 214 16.32 0.08 10.22
C LEU A 214 16.15 -0.60 8.85
N PHE A 215 16.08 -1.93 8.78
CA PHE A 215 15.83 -2.67 7.55
C PHE A 215 14.36 -3.10 7.37
N TYR A 216 13.56 -3.15 8.42
CA TYR A 216 12.14 -3.53 8.32
C TYR A 216 11.27 -2.71 9.29
N GLY A 217 10.23 -2.07 8.76
CA GLY A 217 9.34 -1.16 9.50
C GLY A 217 9.72 0.31 9.42
N LEU A 218 10.91 0.73 9.90
CA LEU A 218 11.34 2.14 9.79
C LEU A 218 11.69 2.66 8.40
N PRO A 219 12.01 1.84 7.36
CA PRO A 219 12.32 2.36 6.03
C PRO A 219 11.27 3.30 5.43
N ARG A 220 9.98 3.07 5.73
CA ARG A 220 8.89 3.96 5.30
C ARG A 220 8.98 5.34 5.95
N CYS A 221 9.54 5.43 7.15
CA CYS A 221 9.68 6.69 7.87
C CYS A 221 10.82 7.54 7.33
N TYR A 222 11.99 6.96 7.07
CA TYR A 222 13.16 7.73 6.62
C TYR A 222 13.31 7.81 5.09
N GLY A 223 12.68 6.90 4.34
CA GLY A 223 12.76 6.86 2.87
C GLY A 223 11.41 7.02 2.15
N GLY A 224 10.31 7.19 2.89
CA GLY A 224 8.96 7.25 2.31
C GLY A 224 8.66 8.50 1.49
N PHE A 225 9.48 9.55 1.60
CA PHE A 225 9.17 10.85 1.04
C PHE A 225 9.05 10.85 -0.49
N VAL A 226 9.90 10.09 -1.20
CA VAL A 226 9.80 9.98 -2.66
C VAL A 226 8.46 9.36 -3.05
N GLN A 227 8.10 8.25 -2.42
CA GLN A 227 6.82 7.59 -2.66
C GLN A 227 5.64 8.50 -2.29
N GLY A 228 5.73 9.21 -1.16
CA GLY A 228 4.70 10.15 -0.73
C GLY A 228 4.47 11.29 -1.73
N LEU A 229 5.55 11.84 -2.30
CA LEU A 229 5.45 12.86 -3.34
C LEU A 229 4.81 12.32 -4.63
N LEU A 230 5.18 11.10 -5.05
CA LEU A 230 4.57 10.45 -6.22
C LEU A 230 3.07 10.21 -6.01
N ILE A 231 2.66 9.70 -4.84
CA ILE A 231 1.24 9.48 -4.51
C ILE A 231 0.46 10.81 -4.48
N LEU A 232 1.04 11.86 -3.90
CA LEU A 232 0.38 13.16 -3.85
C LEU A 232 0.03 13.67 -5.25
N THR A 233 0.91 13.45 -6.24
CA THR A 233 0.65 13.88 -7.62
C THR A 233 -0.45 13.10 -8.34
N GLN A 234 -0.95 11.99 -7.78
CA GLN A 234 -2.02 11.19 -8.40
C GLN A 234 -3.38 11.89 -8.30
N HIS A 235 -3.77 12.34 -7.10
CA HIS A 235 -5.11 12.90 -6.86
C HIS A 235 -5.11 14.27 -6.14
N ALA A 236 -3.99 14.68 -5.52
CA ALA A 236 -4.00 15.91 -4.75
C ALA A 236 -4.17 17.13 -5.66
N GLY A 237 -5.18 17.93 -5.37
CA GLY A 237 -5.50 19.12 -6.17
C GLY A 237 -6.51 18.87 -7.29
N LEU A 238 -6.88 17.62 -7.57
CA LEU A 238 -7.97 17.28 -8.50
C LEU A 238 -9.34 17.49 -7.83
N ASP A 239 -10.39 17.65 -8.66
CA ASP A 239 -11.74 17.92 -8.17
C ASP A 239 -12.33 16.71 -7.44
N GLN A 240 -13.12 17.01 -6.40
CA GLN A 240 -13.68 16.01 -5.50
C GLN A 240 -15.19 15.92 -5.67
N ASN A 241 -15.76 14.72 -5.55
CA ASN A 241 -17.18 14.40 -5.74
C ASN A 241 -17.70 14.69 -7.16
N VAL A 242 -16.89 14.39 -8.17
CA VAL A 242 -17.26 14.54 -9.59
C VAL A 242 -17.15 13.20 -10.31
N ALA A 243 -18.01 13.02 -11.30
CA ALA A 243 -18.21 11.77 -12.01
C ALA A 243 -17.15 11.53 -13.11
N ASP A 244 -15.86 11.63 -12.77
CA ASP A 244 -14.74 11.41 -13.70
C ASP A 244 -13.61 10.61 -13.04
N HIS A 245 -13.34 9.40 -13.56
CA HIS A 245 -12.36 8.45 -13.01
C HIS A 245 -10.91 8.83 -13.39
N ARG A 246 -10.74 9.85 -14.23
CA ARG A 246 -9.42 10.41 -14.58
C ARG A 246 -8.87 11.29 -13.46
N LEU A 247 -9.67 11.58 -12.43
CA LEU A 247 -9.35 12.44 -11.29
C LEU A 247 -8.93 11.64 -10.04
#